data_AF-A0A7V5D9M7-F1
#
_entry.id   AF-A0A7V5D9M7-F1
#
_cell.length_a   1.000
_cell.length_b   1.000
_cell.length_c   1.000
_cell.angle_alpha   90.00
_cell.angle_beta   90.00
_cell.angle_gamma   90.00
#
_symmetry.space_group_name_H-M   'P 1'
#
loop_
_entity.id
_entity.type
_entity.pdbx_description
1 polymer ?
#
loop_
_entity_poly.entity_id
_entity_poly.type
_entity_poly.pdbx_seq_one_letter_code
_entity_poly.pdbx_strand_id
1 'polypeptide(L)' 'LPYIAGQLGWIVAEVGRQPWIVYGLLRTSDAISRSVEFSQVITSFVGFTFLYGFLGLIDIYLLYKFSIKGPEPKGV' A
#
# COMPACT_ATOMS: atom_id res chain seq x y z
N LEU A 1 -6.07 -13.60 8.73
CA LEU A 1 -5.43 -13.17 10.00
C LEU A 1 -4.03 -12.58 9.82
N PRO A 2 -3.08 -13.21 9.08
CA PRO A 2 -1.70 -12.70 8.98
C PRO A 2 -1.62 -11.32 8.31
N TYR A 3 -2.38 -11.11 7.24
CA TYR A 3 -2.42 -9.83 6.53
C TYR A 3 -2.82 -8.65 7.42
N ILE A 4 -3.90 -8.80 8.19
CA ILE A 4 -4.41 -7.74 9.05
C ILE A 4 -3.40 -7.45 10.17
N ALA A 5 -2.84 -8.48 10.81
CA ALA A 5 -1.84 -8.31 11.85
C ALA A 5 -0.58 -7.59 11.32
N GLY A 6 -0.13 -7.92 10.10
CA GLY A 6 0.98 -7.24 9.46
C GLY A 6 0.71 -5.75 9.22
N GLN A 7 -0.46 -5.42 8.64
CA GLN A 7 -0.85 -4.03 8.40
C GLN A 7 -0.96 -3.22 9.70
N LEU A 8 -1.59 -3.78 10.73
CA LEU A 8 -1.70 -3.14 12.04
C LEU A 8 -0.34 -2.96 12.71
N GLY A 9 0.57 -3.93 12.60
CA GLY A 9 1.94 -3.82 13.10
C GLY A 9 2.70 -2.65 12.47
N TRP A 10 2.58 -2.49 11.14
CA TRP A 10 3.15 -1.35 10.42
C TRP A 10 2.52 -0.02 10.86
N ILE A 11 1.20 0.03 11.06
CA ILE A 11 0.53 1.23 11.56
C ILE A 11 1.07 1.62 12.93
N VAL A 12 1.23 0.67 13.86
CA VAL A 12 1.80 0.94 15.18
C VAL A 12 3.23 1.47 15.07
N ALA A 13 4.06 0.89 14.20
CA ALA A 13 5.44 1.32 14.00
C ALA A 13 5.53 2.75 13.43
N GLU A 14 4.72 3.07 12.42
CA GLU A 14 4.77 4.37 11.74
C GLU A 14 4.10 5.48 12.55
N VAL A 15 2.91 5.22 13.12
CA VAL A 15 2.18 6.20 13.91
C VAL A 15 2.86 6.42 15.26
N GLY A 16 3.45 5.37 15.86
CA GLY A 16 4.22 5.50 17.11
C GLY A 16 5.46 6.38 16.99
N ARG A 17 5.93 6.64 15.76
CA ARG A 17 7.05 7.54 15.48
C ARG A 17 6.64 9.00 15.31
N GLN A 18 5.36 9.29 15.13
CA GLN A 18 4.86 10.67 15.10
C GLN A 18 5.15 11.39 16.43
N PRO A 19 5.58 12.66 16.43
CA PRO A 19 5.64 13.62 15.32
C PRO A 19 6.98 13.63 14.55
N TRP A 20 7.80 12.59 14.68
CA TRP A 20 9.16 12.57 14.16
C TRP A 20 9.27 11.80 12.84
N ILE A 21 10.13 12.29 11.94
CA ILE A 21 10.68 11.48 10.85
C ILE A 21 11.94 10.77 11.35
N VAL A 22 12.89 11.54 11.86
CA VAL A 22 14.07 11.04 12.55
C VAL A 22 14.01 11.59 13.96
N TYR A 23 14.00 10.72 14.96
CA TYR A 23 13.86 11.11 16.37
C TYR A 23 14.90 12.14 16.77
N GLY A 24 14.43 13.25 17.36
CA GLY A 24 15.29 14.34 17.82
C GLY A 24 15.95 15.17 16.72
N LEU A 25 15.75 14.84 15.44
CA LEU A 25 16.42 15.50 14.31
C LEU A 25 15.44 16.18 13.35
N LEU A 26 14.43 15.45 12.86
CA LEU A 26 13.53 15.95 11.82
C LEU A 26 12.08 15.66 12.18
N ARG A 27 11.24 16.69 12.22
CA ARG A 27 9.80 16.57 12.44
C ARG A 27 9.05 16.34 11.13
N THR A 28 7.89 15.70 11.23
CA THR A 28 7.01 15.44 10.08
C THR A 28 6.47 16.72 9.44
N SER A 29 6.23 17.77 10.24
CA SER A 29 5.82 19.09 9.75
C SER A 29 6.85 19.75 8.84
N ASP A 30 8.13 19.51 9.11
CA ASP A 30 9.24 20.23 8.47
C ASP A 30 9.72 19.53 7.20
N ALA A 31 9.24 18.31 6.97
CA ALA A 31 9.64 17.44 5.87
C ALA A 31 8.72 17.53 4.63
N ILE A 32 7.77 18.48 4.62
CA ILE A 32 6.88 18.69 3.48
C ILE A 32 7.65 19.37 2.35
N SER A 33 7.55 18.82 1.13
CA SER A 33 8.19 19.41 -0.05
C SER A 33 7.55 20.76 -0.38
N ARG A 34 8.38 21.82 -0.39
CA ARG A 34 7.93 23.20 -0.68
C ARG A 34 7.75 23.47 -2.17
N SER A 35 8.32 22.62 -3.02
CA SER A 35 8.34 22.79 -4.48
C SER A 35 7.20 22.07 -5.18
N VAL A 36 6.37 21.31 -4.45
CA VAL A 36 5.28 20.52 -5.01
C VAL A 36 3.95 21.18 -4.67
N GLU A 37 3.13 21.41 -5.68
CA GLU A 37 1.80 21.98 -5.49
C GLU A 37 0.79 20.93 -5.01
N PHE A 38 -0.22 21.39 -4.27
CA PHE A 38 -1.31 20.54 -3.78
C PHE A 38 -2.03 19.80 -4.92
N SER A 39 -2.20 20.45 -6.07
CA SER A 39 -2.79 19.85 -7.28
C SER A 39 -2.04 18.59 -7.71
N GLN A 40 -0.71 18.64 -7.76
CA GLN A 40 0.15 17.52 -8.14
C GLN A 40 0.06 16.37 -7.14
N VAL A 41 -0.02 16.67 -5.84
CA VAL A 41 -0.20 15.66 -4.78
C VAL A 41 -1.53 14.94 -4.96
N ILE A 42 -2.63 15.67 -5.13
CA ILE A 42 -3.96 15.05 -5.28
C ILE A 42 -4.05 14.25 -6.58
N THR A 43 -3.59 14.80 -7.70
CA THR A 43 -3.61 14.11 -8.99
C THR A 43 -2.84 12.79 -8.93
N SER A 44 -1.62 12.80 -8.36
CA SER A 44 -0.81 11.59 -8.22
C SER A 44 -1.41 10.60 -7.22
N PHE A 45 -1.90 11.08 -6.07
CA PHE A 45 -2.56 10.23 -5.06
C PHE A 45 -3.77 9.50 -5.64
N VAL A 46 -4.63 10.22 -6.37
CA VAL A 46 -5.80 9.63 -7.03
C VAL A 46 -5.36 8.66 -8.12
N GLY A 47 -4.40 9.04 -8.96
CA GLY A 47 -3.88 8.20 -10.03
C GLY A 47 -3.31 6.87 -9.52
N PHE A 48 -2.46 6.90 -8.50
CA PHE A 48 -1.89 5.69 -7.89
C PHE A 48 -2.94 4.87 -7.16
N THR A 49 -3.89 5.50 -6.47
CA THR A 49 -4.99 4.79 -5.80
C THR A 49 -5.83 3.99 -6.80
N PHE A 50 -6.22 4.61 -7.92
CA PHE A 50 -6.96 3.92 -8.97
C PHE A 50 -6.13 2.81 -9.63
N LEU A 51 -4.87 3.08 -9.95
CA LEU A 51 -3.99 2.10 -10.59
C LEU A 51 -3.80 0.86 -9.71
N TYR A 52 -3.40 1.05 -8.45
CA TYR A 52 -3.18 -0.07 -7.53
C TYR A 52 -4.48 -0.74 -7.10
N GLY A 53 -5.57 0.01 -6.95
CA GLY A 53 -6.89 -0.57 -6.72
C GLY A 53 -7.34 -1.47 -7.87
N PHE A 54 -7.19 -1.01 -9.11
CA PHE A 54 -7.54 -1.79 -10.30
C PHE A 54 -6.68 -3.04 -10.46
N LEU A 55 -5.35 -2.92 -10.28
CA LEU A 55 -4.45 -4.06 -10.30
C LEU A 55 -4.76 -5.07 -9.19
N GLY A 56 -5.05 -4.59 -7.98
CA GLY A 56 -5.44 -5.45 -6.86
C GLY A 56 -6.76 -6.20 -7.10
N LEU A 57 -7.74 -5.56 -7.75
CA LEU A 57 -8.99 -6.23 -8.14
C LEU A 57 -8.74 -7.34 -9.17
N ILE A 58 -7.91 -7.09 -10.17
CA ILE A 58 -7.51 -8.11 -11.15
C ILE A 58 -6.79 -9.26 -10.45
N ASP A 59 -5.84 -8.95 -9.57
CA ASP A 59 -5.06 -9.96 -8.86
C ASP A 59 -5.97 -10.86 -8.00
N ILE A 60 -6.87 -10.28 -7.21
CA ILE A 60 -7.85 -11.04 -6.42
C ILE A 60 -8.73 -11.91 -7.33
N TYR A 61 -9.20 -11.37 -8.46
CA TYR A 61 -9.99 -12.14 -9.43
C TYR A 61 -9.20 -13.33 -10.01
N LEU A 62 -7.96 -13.11 -10.41
CA LEU A 62 -7.09 -14.15 -10.98
C LEU A 62 -6.73 -15.20 -9.93
N LEU A 63 -6.34 -14.79 -8.73
CA LEU A 63 -6.05 -15.69 -7.63
C LEU A 63 -7.25 -16.55 -7.29
N TYR A 64 -8.44 -15.96 -7.19
CA TYR A 64 -9.68 -16.71 -6.96
C TYR A 64 -9.95 -17.72 -8.08
N LYS A 65 -9.89 -17.27 -9.34
CA LYS A 65 -10.17 -18.10 -10.51
C LYS A 65 -9.22 -19.30 -10.62
N PHE A 66 -7.92 -19.06 -10.44
CA PHE A 66 -6.90 -20.11 -10.60
C PHE A 66 -6.72 -20.97 -9.35
N SER A 67 -6.93 -20.43 -8.14
CA SER A 67 -6.89 -21.23 -6.91
C SER A 67 -7.97 -22.31 -6.87
N ILE A 68 -9.09 -22.11 -7.58
CA ILE A 68 -10.21 -23.08 -7.63
C ILE A 68 -10.03 -24.13 -8.73
N LYS A 69 -9.27 -23.82 -9.80
CA LYS A 69 -9.16 -24.69 -10.99
C LYS A 69 -8.52 -26.07 -10.69
N GLY A 70 -7.80 -26.20 -9.58
CA GLY A 70 -7.09 -27.44 -9.20
C GLY A 70 -5.92 -27.75 -10.15
N PRO A 71 -5.04 -28.70 -9.80
CA PRO A 71 -3.94 -29.11 -10.68
C PRO A 71 -4.49 -29.82 -11.93
N GLU A 72 -3.93 -29.50 -13.10
CA GLU A 72 -4.28 -30.19 -14.33
C GLU A 72 -3.86 -31.68 -14.23
N PRO A 73 -4.67 -32.62 -14.76
CA PRO A 73 -4.32 -34.03 -14.74
C PRO A 73 -2.95 -34.21 -15.40
N LYS A 74 -2.01 -34.84 -14.69
CA LYS A 74 -0.75 -35.27 -15.31
C LYS A 74 -1.13 -36.22 -16.44
N GLY A 75 -0.90 -35.80 -17.69
CA GLY A 75 -1.00 -36.67 -18.84
C GLY A 75 -0.15 -37.91 -18.59
N VAL A 76 -0.78 -39.07 -18.72
CA VAL A 76 -0.14 -40.39 -18.63
C VAL A 76 0.81 -40.56 -19.80
#